data_AF-A0A7K9RLX0-F1
#
_entry.id   AF-A0A7K9RLX0-F1
#
_cell.length_a   1.000
_cell.length_b   1.000
_cell.length_c   1.000
_cell.angle_alpha   90.00
_cell.angle_beta   90.00
_cell.angle_gamma   90.00
#
_symmetry.space_group_name_H-M   'P 1'
#
loop_
_entity.id
_entity.type
_entity.pdbx_description
1 polymer ?
#
loop_
_entity_poly.entity_id
_entity_poly.type
_entity_poly.pdbx_seq_one_letter_code
_entity_poly.pdbx_strand_id
1 'polypeptide(L)'
;QVLEQLQPGALGTMLTAQLKTDQGAQKKYAIKQVECIDQHQANVALKEAVDLLKLHHSNICTYKELFVTWNSKVSSLFLCLVMQHSGQGDLSALIEEKRQKSEKITDKVVQKFLGQMVDALFYIHKQNIWHRNLKPSNILVSGEASFMLSDFSTETLMKDGLKWKMRVEEGRESKSWMAPETFGFSFTEKSDIWSLGCVLLDMMSC
;
A
#
# COMPACT_ATOMS: atom_id res chain seq x y z
N GLN A 1 -18.04 7.54 10.20
CA GLN A 1 -18.02 6.58 11.33
C GLN A 1 -16.93 5.56 11.08
N VAL A 2 -16.00 5.35 12.02
CA VAL A 2 -15.04 4.23 11.93
C VAL A 2 -15.79 2.94 12.24
N LEU A 3 -15.61 1.93 11.40
CA LEU A 3 -16.27 0.63 11.49
C LEU A 3 -15.33 -0.43 12.08
N GLU A 4 -14.07 -0.41 11.66
CA GLU A 4 -13.09 -1.44 11.99
C GLU A 4 -11.69 -0.82 12.00
N GLN A 5 -10.82 -1.35 12.85
CA GLN A 5 -9.40 -1.03 12.90
C GLN A 5 -8.61 -2.33 12.67
N LEU A 6 -7.83 -2.36 11.60
CA LEU A 6 -6.93 -3.46 11.31
C LEU A 6 -5.66 -3.34 12.16
N GLN A 7 -4.92 -4.45 12.26
CA GLN A 7 -3.66 -4.48 13.01
C GLN A 7 -2.65 -3.46 12.45
N PRO A 8 -1.89 -2.76 13.31
CA PRO A 8 -0.86 -1.82 12.87
C PRO A 8 0.23 -2.53 12.06
N GLY A 9 0.60 -1.96 10.91
CA GLY A 9 1.77 -2.37 10.13
C GLY A 9 2.94 -1.39 10.29
N ALA A 10 4.05 -1.65 9.59
CA ALA A 10 5.26 -0.81 9.67
C ALA A 10 5.01 0.67 9.29
N LEU A 11 4.01 0.93 8.46
CA LEU A 11 3.61 2.28 8.05
C LEU A 11 2.30 2.73 8.70
N GLY A 12 1.97 2.20 9.87
CA GLY A 12 0.82 2.64 10.66
C GLY A 12 -0.41 1.77 10.51
N THR A 13 -1.54 2.31 10.95
CA THR A 13 -2.78 1.56 11.17
C THR A 13 -3.77 1.82 10.04
N MET A 14 -4.42 0.76 9.54
CA MET A 14 -5.49 0.88 8.56
C MET A 14 -6.86 0.82 9.25
N LEU A 15 -7.71 1.80 8.97
CA LEU A 15 -9.07 1.89 9.49
C LEU A 15 -10.08 1.73 8.34
N THR A 16 -11.14 0.97 8.56
CA THR A 16 -12.31 1.01 7.67
C THR A 16 -13.29 2.04 8.21
N ALA A 17 -13.62 3.03 7.38
CA ALA A 17 -14.56 4.09 7.72
C ALA A 17 -15.74 4.10 6.75
N GLN A 18 -16.87 4.59 7.24
CA GLN A 18 -18.09 4.76 6.46
C GLN A 18 -18.52 6.22 6.49
N LEU A 19 -18.74 6.76 5.30
CA LEU A 19 -19.39 8.05 5.11
C LEU A 19 -20.89 7.81 5.04
N LYS A 20 -21.63 8.37 5.99
CA LYS A 20 -23.09 8.46 5.94
C LYS A 20 -23.41 9.72 5.15
N THR A 21 -24.05 9.57 4.01
CA THR A 21 -24.59 10.69 3.25
C THR A 21 -26.04 10.94 3.67
N ASP A 22 -26.53 12.17 3.52
CA ASP A 22 -27.90 12.56 3.88
C ASP A 22 -28.96 11.73 3.13
N GLN A 23 -28.58 11.12 2.01
CA GLN A 23 -29.42 10.27 1.17
C GLN A 23 -29.42 8.79 1.59
N GLY A 24 -28.77 8.44 2.71
CA GLY A 24 -28.68 7.06 3.21
C GLY A 24 -27.68 6.17 2.47
N ALA A 25 -27.05 6.66 1.39
CA ALA A 25 -25.99 5.94 0.71
C ALA A 25 -24.77 5.80 1.64
N GLN A 26 -24.37 4.55 1.87
CA GLN A 26 -23.30 4.17 2.77
C GLN A 26 -22.06 3.79 1.97
N LYS A 27 -21.13 4.73 1.78
CA LYS A 27 -19.88 4.46 1.08
C LYS A 27 -18.76 4.15 2.09
N LYS A 28 -18.07 3.03 1.88
CA LYS A 28 -16.91 2.62 2.69
C LYS A 28 -15.62 3.19 2.10
N TYR A 29 -14.71 3.54 2.99
CA TYR A 29 -13.36 4.03 2.72
C TYR A 29 -12.38 3.32 3.63
N ALA A 30 -11.14 3.21 3.19
CA ALA A 30 -10.03 2.86 4.05
C ALA A 30 -9.28 4.16 4.43
N ILE A 31 -8.84 4.27 5.67
CA ILE A 31 -8.06 5.41 6.16
C ILE A 31 -6.77 4.84 6.75
N LYS A 32 -5.64 5.14 6.12
CA LYS A 32 -4.34 4.84 6.68
C LYS A 32 -3.91 5.98 7.59
N GLN A 33 -3.57 5.67 8.83
CA GLN A 33 -3.02 6.62 9.79
C GLN A 33 -1.55 6.30 10.06
N VAL A 34 -0.67 7.23 9.72
CA VAL A 34 0.78 7.10 9.94
C VAL A 34 1.20 8.10 11.00
N GLU A 35 1.68 7.60 12.14
CA GLU A 35 2.25 8.46 13.17
C GLU A 35 3.47 9.20 12.64
N CYS A 36 3.54 10.51 12.90
CA CYS A 36 4.64 11.37 12.53
C CYS A 36 5.37 11.83 13.79
N ILE A 37 6.71 11.88 13.71
CA ILE A 37 7.60 12.27 14.82
C ILE A 37 7.27 13.69 15.28
N ASP A 38 7.07 14.60 14.33
CA ASP A 38 6.78 16.00 14.57
C ASP A 38 5.99 16.63 13.41
N GLN A 39 5.66 17.91 13.58
CA GLN A 39 4.93 18.70 12.58
C GLN A 39 5.73 18.86 11.27
N HIS A 40 7.06 18.89 11.34
CA HIS A 40 7.90 19.04 10.17
C HIS A 40 7.82 17.79 9.29
N GLN A 41 8.03 16.60 9.87
CA GLN A 41 7.89 15.32 9.17
C GLN A 41 6.48 15.16 8.60
N ALA A 42 5.44 15.50 9.37
CA ALA A 42 4.05 15.43 8.91
C ALA A 42 3.80 16.32 7.68
N ASN A 43 4.29 17.56 7.70
CA ASN A 43 4.12 18.50 6.58
C ASN A 43 4.89 18.06 5.33
N VAL A 44 6.13 17.57 5.48
CA VAL A 44 6.93 17.08 4.36
C VAL A 44 6.29 15.83 3.77
N ALA A 45 5.88 14.87 4.59
CA ALA A 45 5.20 13.66 4.13
C ALA A 45 3.87 13.98 3.43
N LEU A 46 3.08 14.92 3.96
CA LEU A 46 1.85 15.37 3.29
C LEU A 46 2.15 15.97 1.90
N LYS A 47 3.19 16.80 1.79
CA LYS A 47 3.61 17.42 0.52
C LYS A 47 4.06 16.36 -0.48
N GLU A 48 4.81 15.34 -0.05
CA GLU A 48 5.24 14.22 -0.91
C GLU A 48 4.05 13.36 -1.37
N ALA A 49 2.99 13.27 -0.57
CA ALA A 49 1.83 12.42 -0.85
C ALA A 49 0.71 13.14 -1.63
N VAL A 50 0.72 14.46 -1.74
CA VAL A 50 -0.40 15.24 -2.32
C VAL A 50 -0.70 14.85 -3.78
N ASP A 51 0.33 14.47 -4.54
CA ASP A 51 0.17 14.06 -5.93
C ASP A 51 -0.56 12.71 -6.09
N LEU A 52 -0.68 11.92 -5.01
CA LEU A 52 -1.51 10.71 -5.01
C LEU A 52 -2.99 11.01 -5.30
N LEU A 53 -3.48 12.22 -4.95
CA LEU A 53 -4.84 12.66 -5.27
C LEU A 53 -5.09 12.83 -6.77
N LYS A 54 -4.02 12.96 -7.58
CA LYS A 54 -4.11 13.16 -9.02
C LYS A 54 -4.13 11.84 -9.79
N LEU A 55 -3.87 10.71 -9.13
CA LEU A 55 -3.80 9.40 -9.76
C LEU A 55 -5.18 8.92 -10.19
N HIS A 56 -5.31 8.57 -11.47
CA HIS A 56 -6.51 8.03 -12.09
C HIS A 56 -6.14 6.86 -13.00
N HIS A 57 -6.26 5.63 -12.47
CA HIS A 57 -5.91 4.41 -13.19
C HIS A 57 -6.72 3.22 -12.68
N SER A 58 -7.11 2.29 -13.56
CA SER A 58 -7.91 1.11 -13.20
C SER A 58 -7.23 0.20 -12.18
N ASN A 59 -5.91 0.14 -12.21
CA ASN A 59 -5.09 -0.73 -11.36
C ASN A 59 -4.37 0.04 -10.25
N ILE A 60 -4.89 1.21 -9.84
CA ILE A 60 -4.37 1.99 -8.71
C ILE A 60 -5.51 2.41 -7.79
N CYS A 61 -5.31 2.24 -6.49
CA CYS A 61 -6.26 2.62 -5.46
C CYS A 61 -6.44 4.14 -5.48
N THR A 62 -7.69 4.56 -5.56
CA THR A 62 -8.01 5.99 -5.60
C THR A 62 -7.87 6.61 -4.21
N TYR A 63 -7.05 7.65 -4.12
CA TYR A 63 -6.96 8.52 -2.95
C TYR A 63 -8.02 9.63 -3.04
N LYS A 64 -8.70 9.89 -1.93
CA LYS A 64 -9.78 10.87 -1.84
C LYS A 64 -9.39 12.10 -1.06
N GLU A 65 -8.67 11.93 0.02
CA GLU A 65 -8.29 13.02 0.90
C GLU A 65 -7.00 12.67 1.64
N LEU A 66 -6.17 13.68 1.87
CA LEU A 66 -4.99 13.56 2.73
C LEU A 66 -5.00 14.74 3.70
N PHE A 67 -4.78 14.46 4.98
CA PHE A 67 -4.75 15.49 6.01
C PHE A 67 -3.87 15.07 7.17
N VAL A 68 -3.43 16.05 7.97
CA VAL A 68 -2.73 15.82 9.22
C VAL A 68 -3.69 16.08 10.38
N THR A 69 -3.67 15.21 11.38
CA THR A 69 -4.48 15.36 12.59
C THR A 69 -3.64 15.14 13.85
N TRP A 70 -4.06 15.76 14.95
CA TRP A 70 -3.47 15.59 16.27
C TRP A 70 -4.37 14.70 17.12
N ASN A 71 -3.79 13.66 17.73
CA ASN A 71 -4.49 12.84 18.71
C ASN A 71 -4.01 13.21 20.12
N SER A 72 -4.85 13.94 20.85
CA SER A 72 -4.54 14.40 22.21
C SER A 72 -4.39 13.27 23.25
N LYS A 73 -4.98 12.10 23.02
CA LYS A 73 -4.90 10.97 23.97
C LYS A 73 -3.51 10.34 24.01
N VAL A 74 -2.86 10.27 22.85
CA VAL A 74 -1.50 9.71 22.72
C VAL A 74 -0.44 10.80 22.50
N SER A 75 -0.87 12.05 22.37
CA SER A 75 -0.01 13.21 22.11
C SER A 75 0.87 13.05 20.86
N SER A 76 0.27 12.57 19.77
CA SER A 76 0.96 12.33 18.50
C SER A 76 0.25 12.94 17.30
N LEU A 77 1.03 13.32 16.29
CA LEU A 77 0.57 13.74 14.98
C LEU A 77 0.41 12.54 14.05
N PHE A 78 -0.63 12.55 13.23
CA PHE A 78 -0.91 11.50 12.25
C PHE A 78 -1.14 12.09 10.87
N LEU A 79 -0.40 11.59 9.88
CA LEU A 79 -0.77 11.72 8.48
C LEU A 79 -1.87 10.70 8.16
N CYS A 80 -3.01 11.18 7.69
CA CYS A 80 -4.15 10.36 7.30
C CYS A 80 -4.31 10.36 5.78
N LEU A 81 -4.44 9.17 5.19
CA LEU A 81 -4.71 8.97 3.77
C LEU A 81 -6.04 8.25 3.62
N VAL A 82 -7.05 8.95 3.10
CA VAL A 82 -8.38 8.39 2.83
C VAL A 82 -8.39 7.83 1.41
N MET A 83 -8.73 6.56 1.28
CA MET A 83 -8.65 5.82 0.02
C MET A 83 -9.87 4.92 -0.20
N GLN A 84 -10.03 4.45 -1.44
CA GLN A 84 -11.02 3.44 -1.80
C GLN A 84 -10.82 2.15 -0.99
N HIS A 85 -11.92 1.53 -0.56
CA HIS A 85 -11.92 0.22 0.08
C HIS A 85 -12.24 -0.88 -0.95
N SER A 86 -11.38 -1.90 -1.11
CA SER A 86 -11.56 -2.97 -2.12
C SER A 86 -12.47 -4.12 -1.69
N GLY A 87 -12.61 -4.38 -0.39
CA GLY A 87 -13.51 -5.41 0.16
C GLY A 87 -13.22 -6.88 -0.17
N GLN A 88 -12.26 -7.16 -1.07
CA GLN A 88 -11.91 -8.51 -1.53
C GLN A 88 -10.52 -8.96 -1.04
N GLY A 89 -9.95 -8.26 -0.05
CA GLY A 89 -8.63 -8.57 0.51
C GLY A 89 -7.47 -8.17 -0.41
N ASP A 90 -6.33 -8.81 -0.19
CA ASP A 90 -5.06 -8.54 -0.85
C ASP A 90 -4.41 -9.80 -1.43
N LEU A 91 -3.38 -9.60 -2.25
CA LEU A 91 -2.67 -10.68 -2.94
C LEU A 91 -1.93 -11.59 -1.95
N SER A 92 -1.50 -11.11 -0.79
CA SER A 92 -0.86 -11.96 0.22
C SER A 92 -1.82 -13.03 0.73
N ALA A 93 -3.07 -12.65 1.00
CA ALA A 93 -4.10 -13.59 1.42
C ALA A 93 -4.40 -14.63 0.33
N LEU A 94 -4.46 -14.20 -0.94
CA LEU A 94 -4.67 -15.11 -2.08
C LEU A 94 -3.52 -16.11 -2.25
N ILE A 95 -2.26 -15.66 -2.16
CA ILE A 95 -1.07 -16.51 -2.25
C ILE A 95 -1.07 -17.56 -1.12
N GLU A 96 -1.39 -17.12 0.10
CA GLU A 96 -1.44 -18.00 1.26
C GLU A 96 -2.55 -19.05 1.16
N GLU A 97 -3.75 -18.64 0.73
CA GLU A 97 -4.87 -19.57 0.49
C GLU A 97 -4.49 -20.66 -0.51
N LYS A 98 -3.80 -20.28 -1.60
CA LYS A 98 -3.36 -21.21 -2.64
C LYS A 98 -2.32 -22.20 -2.13
N ARG A 99 -1.35 -21.74 -1.34
CA ARG A 99 -0.36 -22.61 -0.67
C ARG A 99 -1.00 -23.61 0.28
N GLN A 100 -1.90 -23.15 1.13
CA GLN A 100 -2.60 -24.01 2.10
C GLN A 100 -3.39 -25.13 1.40
N LYS A 101 -3.95 -24.84 0.23
CA LYS A 101 -4.66 -25.81 -0.61
C LYS A 101 -3.75 -26.63 -1.53
N SER A 102 -2.43 -26.37 -1.54
CA SER A 102 -1.48 -26.94 -2.50
C SER A 102 -1.93 -26.74 -3.96
N GLU A 103 -2.52 -25.58 -4.23
CA GLU A 103 -3.03 -25.18 -5.54
C GLU A 103 -2.13 -24.12 -6.17
N LYS A 104 -1.90 -24.25 -7.47
CA LYS A 104 -1.15 -23.23 -8.22
C LYS A 104 -2.06 -22.07 -8.61
N ILE A 105 -1.48 -20.86 -8.63
CA ILE A 105 -2.07 -19.74 -9.37
C ILE A 105 -1.85 -20.02 -10.86
N THR A 106 -2.92 -20.01 -11.66
CA THR A 106 -2.81 -20.32 -13.09
C THR A 106 -1.98 -19.29 -13.85
N ASP A 107 -1.25 -19.73 -14.88
CA ASP A 107 -0.42 -18.86 -15.73
C ASP A 107 -1.22 -17.69 -16.31
N LYS A 108 -2.50 -17.91 -16.65
CA LYS A 108 -3.40 -16.87 -17.14
C LYS A 108 -3.61 -15.74 -16.13
N VAL A 109 -3.74 -16.08 -14.85
CA VAL A 109 -3.87 -15.10 -13.76
C VAL A 109 -2.55 -14.37 -13.56
N VAL A 110 -1.42 -15.09 -13.58
CA VAL A 110 -0.07 -14.52 -13.45
C VAL A 110 0.22 -13.52 -14.58
N GLN A 111 -0.10 -13.86 -15.82
CA GLN A 111 0.09 -12.98 -16.98
C GLN A 111 -0.77 -11.70 -16.88
N LYS A 112 -2.05 -11.84 -16.50
CA LYS A 112 -2.95 -10.69 -16.28
C LYS A 112 -2.42 -9.79 -15.16
N PHE A 113 -2.00 -10.39 -14.05
CA PHE A 113 -1.39 -9.67 -12.93
C PHE A 113 -0.19 -8.86 -13.41
N LEU A 114 0.76 -9.51 -14.09
CA LEU A 114 1.99 -8.85 -14.54
C LEU A 114 1.69 -7.68 -15.48
N GLY A 115 0.79 -7.88 -16.46
CA GLY A 115 0.37 -6.81 -17.37
C GLY A 115 -0.23 -5.61 -16.63
N GLN A 116 -1.14 -5.86 -15.69
CA GLN A 116 -1.78 -4.81 -14.88
C GLN A 116 -0.79 -4.06 -13.99
N MET A 117 0.15 -4.77 -13.35
CA MET A 117 1.13 -4.14 -12.46
C MET A 117 2.18 -3.35 -13.23
N VAL A 118 2.66 -3.85 -14.37
CA VAL A 118 3.59 -3.10 -15.24
C VAL A 118 2.94 -1.83 -15.76
N ASP A 119 1.68 -1.90 -16.21
CA ASP A 119 0.93 -0.73 -16.69
C ASP A 119 0.73 0.31 -15.58
N ALA A 120 0.33 -0.13 -14.38
CA ALA A 120 0.17 0.73 -13.22
C ALA A 120 1.50 1.39 -12.78
N LEU A 121 2.60 0.64 -12.74
CA LEU A 121 3.92 1.17 -12.40
C LEU A 121 4.41 2.16 -13.45
N PHE A 122 4.26 1.85 -14.73
CA PHE A 122 4.59 2.77 -15.82
C PHE A 122 3.83 4.10 -15.70
N TYR A 123 2.53 4.03 -15.38
CA TYR A 123 1.69 5.21 -15.18
C TYR A 123 2.19 6.10 -14.02
N ILE A 124 2.49 5.54 -12.85
CA ILE A 124 2.98 6.34 -11.70
C ILE A 124 4.40 6.87 -11.92
N HIS A 125 5.27 6.08 -12.55
CA HIS A 125 6.65 6.48 -12.81
C HIS A 125 6.72 7.66 -13.78
N LYS A 126 5.81 7.73 -14.76
CA LYS A 126 5.65 8.91 -15.64
C LYS A 126 5.24 10.19 -14.91
N GLN A 127 4.66 10.07 -13.73
CA GLN A 127 4.28 11.20 -12.88
C GLN A 127 5.34 11.48 -11.80
N ASN A 128 6.51 10.84 -11.89
CA ASN A 128 7.58 10.94 -10.90
C ASN A 128 7.15 10.48 -9.49
N ILE A 129 6.22 9.52 -9.43
CA ILE A 129 5.77 8.87 -8.20
C ILE A 129 6.32 7.46 -8.17
N TRP A 130 6.94 7.09 -7.05
CA TRP A 130 7.40 5.72 -6.80
C TRP A 130 6.54 5.10 -5.70
N HIS A 131 6.28 3.80 -5.82
CA HIS A 131 5.46 3.10 -4.84
C HIS A 131 6.20 2.95 -3.50
N ARG A 132 7.49 2.58 -3.55
CA ARG A 132 8.43 2.38 -2.42
C ARG A 132 8.04 1.27 -1.43
N ASN A 133 6.77 0.88 -1.37
CA ASN A 133 6.24 -0.17 -0.49
C ASN A 133 5.58 -1.33 -1.26
N LEU A 134 6.15 -1.76 -2.39
CA LEU A 134 5.51 -2.80 -3.20
C LEU A 134 5.76 -4.19 -2.58
N LYS A 135 4.68 -4.87 -2.23
CA LYS A 135 4.63 -6.23 -1.64
C LYS A 135 3.22 -6.82 -1.83
N PRO A 136 3.01 -8.13 -1.66
CA PRO A 136 1.71 -8.75 -1.92
C PRO A 136 0.56 -8.17 -1.09
N SER A 137 0.78 -7.86 0.19
CA SER A 137 -0.26 -7.27 1.05
C SER A 137 -0.68 -5.85 0.66
N ASN A 138 0.07 -5.21 -0.24
CA ASN A 138 -0.23 -3.87 -0.75
C ASN A 138 -0.85 -3.91 -2.16
N ILE A 139 -1.15 -5.10 -2.68
CA ILE A 139 -1.85 -5.27 -3.95
C ILE A 139 -3.23 -5.82 -3.65
N LEU A 140 -4.25 -4.98 -3.82
CA LEU A 140 -5.63 -5.32 -3.55
C LEU A 140 -6.18 -6.21 -4.66
N VAL A 141 -6.95 -7.23 -4.27
CA VAL A 141 -7.78 -7.98 -5.20
C VAL A 141 -9.07 -7.18 -5.40
N SER A 142 -9.51 -7.04 -6.65
CA SER A 142 -10.70 -6.25 -7.03
C SER A 142 -11.70 -7.02 -7.89
N GLY A 143 -11.39 -8.27 -8.23
CA GLY A 143 -12.24 -9.18 -8.98
C GLY A 143 -11.44 -10.40 -9.43
N GLU A 144 -12.05 -11.23 -10.28
CA GLU A 144 -11.37 -12.39 -10.85
C GLU A 144 -10.20 -11.94 -11.75
N ALA A 145 -8.97 -12.18 -11.29
CA ALA A 145 -7.73 -11.74 -11.96
C ALA A 145 -7.67 -10.22 -12.22
N SER A 146 -8.19 -9.42 -11.28
CA SER A 146 -8.11 -7.96 -11.31
C SER A 146 -7.44 -7.45 -10.03
N PHE A 147 -6.35 -6.68 -10.21
CA PHE A 147 -5.47 -6.25 -9.13
C PHE A 147 -5.28 -4.73 -9.13
N MET A 148 -5.02 -4.17 -7.96
CA MET A 148 -4.89 -2.73 -7.77
C MET A 148 -3.76 -2.41 -6.78
N LEU A 149 -2.83 -1.55 -7.19
CA LEU A 149 -1.79 -1.04 -6.30
C LEU A 149 -2.39 -0.17 -5.20
N SER A 150 -1.90 -0.32 -3.99
CA SER A 150 -2.34 0.45 -2.83
C SER A 150 -1.18 0.68 -1.88
N ASP A 151 -1.39 1.54 -0.87
CA ASP A 151 -0.43 1.69 0.22
C ASP A 151 0.94 2.28 -0.20
N PHE A 152 0.89 3.30 -1.05
CA PHE A 152 2.05 4.10 -1.44
C PHE A 152 2.72 4.73 -0.21
N SER A 153 4.05 4.81 -0.24
CA SER A 153 4.84 5.43 0.83
C SER A 153 5.63 6.63 0.33
N THR A 154 5.85 7.57 1.24
CA THR A 154 6.65 8.77 0.99
C THR A 154 8.10 8.52 1.38
N GLU A 155 9.04 9.24 0.76
CA GLU A 155 10.47 9.06 1.05
C GLU A 155 10.77 9.46 2.50
N THR A 156 10.15 10.54 2.96
CA THR A 156 10.28 11.03 4.33
C THR A 156 9.83 9.99 5.37
N LEU A 157 8.75 9.25 5.09
CA LEU A 157 8.30 8.18 5.99
C LEU A 157 9.22 6.94 5.94
N MET A 158 9.88 6.68 4.81
CA MET A 158 10.82 5.56 4.69
C MET A 158 12.17 5.82 5.38
N LYS A 159 12.58 7.08 5.52
CA LYS A 159 13.82 7.45 6.24
C LYS A 159 13.69 7.45 7.75
N ASP A 160 12.48 7.23 8.27
CA ASP A 160 12.23 7.03 9.69
C ASP A 160 12.79 5.67 10.13
N GLY A 161 13.83 5.68 10.97
CA GLY A 161 14.57 4.47 11.35
C GLY A 161 13.72 3.40 12.05
N LEU A 162 12.71 3.79 12.82
CA LEU A 162 11.82 2.83 13.50
C LEU A 162 10.88 2.17 12.50
N LYS A 163 10.26 2.96 11.62
CA LYS A 163 9.39 2.45 10.56
C LYS A 163 10.16 1.57 9.58
N TRP A 164 11.38 1.97 9.25
CA TRP A 164 12.28 1.20 8.41
C TRP A 164 12.60 -0.16 9.02
N LYS A 165 12.97 -0.19 10.31
CA LYS A 165 13.26 -1.45 11.01
C LYS A 165 12.05 -2.38 10.99
N MET A 166 10.86 -1.89 11.35
CA MET A 166 9.63 -2.69 11.32
C MET A 166 9.34 -3.24 9.93
N ARG A 167 9.57 -2.45 8.88
CA ARG A 167 9.38 -2.86 7.49
C ARG A 167 10.33 -3.99 7.10
N VAL A 168 11.61 -3.87 7.44
CA VAL A 168 12.61 -4.90 7.13
C VAL A 168 12.27 -6.22 7.84
N GLU A 169 11.67 -6.15 9.03
CA GLU A 169 11.26 -7.29 9.84
C GLU A 169 9.83 -7.81 9.52
N GLU A 170 9.09 -7.16 8.61
CA GLU A 170 7.66 -7.45 8.34
C GLU A 170 7.43 -8.77 7.59
N GLY A 171 8.48 -9.38 7.06
CA GLY A 171 8.41 -10.62 6.28
C GLY A 171 8.06 -11.85 7.11
N ARG A 172 7.01 -12.58 6.73
CA ARG A 172 6.84 -13.98 7.17
C ARG A 172 7.94 -14.83 6.54
N GLU A 173 8.49 -15.76 7.31
CA GLU A 173 9.51 -16.72 6.83
C GLU A 173 10.78 -16.06 6.25
N SER A 174 11.15 -14.85 6.69
CA SER A 174 12.31 -14.08 6.19
C SER A 174 12.23 -13.68 4.71
N LYS A 175 11.02 -13.62 4.12
CA LYS A 175 10.82 -13.11 2.76
C LYS A 175 10.95 -11.59 2.72
N SER A 176 11.69 -11.07 1.75
CA SER A 176 11.81 -9.63 1.50
C SER A 176 11.55 -9.33 0.02
N TRP A 177 10.76 -8.28 -0.23
CA TRP A 177 10.50 -7.75 -1.57
C TRP A 177 11.34 -6.50 -1.88
N MET A 178 12.31 -6.17 -1.02
CA MET A 178 13.05 -4.91 -1.09
C MET A 178 14.26 -5.03 -2.00
N ALA A 179 14.45 -4.02 -2.86
CA ALA A 179 15.65 -3.93 -3.69
C ALA A 179 16.87 -3.62 -2.81
N PRO A 180 18.07 -4.14 -3.15
CA PRO A 180 19.25 -4.01 -2.31
C PRO A 180 19.67 -2.56 -2.04
N GLU A 181 19.49 -1.66 -3.00
CA GLU A 181 19.81 -0.23 -2.84
C GLU A 181 18.91 0.48 -1.81
N THR A 182 17.72 -0.07 -1.53
CA THR A 182 16.79 0.53 -0.56
C THR A 182 17.29 0.43 0.87
N PHE A 183 18.22 -0.50 1.18
CA PHE A 183 18.92 -0.55 2.47
C PHE A 183 19.78 0.70 2.74
N GLY A 184 20.17 1.43 1.68
CA GLY A 184 20.80 2.74 1.77
C GLY A 184 19.82 3.92 1.65
N PHE A 185 18.51 3.67 1.79
CA PHE A 185 17.43 4.65 1.56
C PHE A 185 17.42 5.27 0.15
N SER A 186 18.00 4.57 -0.82
CA SER A 186 17.97 4.96 -2.23
C SER A 186 16.80 4.25 -2.90
N PHE A 187 15.74 5.02 -3.20
CA PHE A 187 14.57 4.52 -3.92
C PHE A 187 14.61 5.06 -5.35
N THR A 188 14.22 4.24 -6.32
CA THR A 188 14.10 4.61 -7.73
C THR A 188 12.92 3.88 -8.36
N GLU A 189 12.57 4.21 -9.61
CA GLU A 189 11.61 3.38 -10.34
C GLU A 189 12.06 1.91 -10.48
N LYS A 190 13.39 1.66 -10.52
CA LYS A 190 13.96 0.31 -10.63
C LYS A 190 13.78 -0.51 -9.35
N SER A 191 13.75 0.16 -8.20
CA SER A 191 13.47 -0.48 -6.93
C SER A 191 12.05 -1.06 -6.89
N ASP A 192 11.06 -0.34 -7.47
CA ASP A 192 9.70 -0.87 -7.61
C ASP A 192 9.65 -2.08 -8.57
N ILE A 193 10.44 -2.06 -9.66
CA ILE A 193 10.52 -3.20 -10.61
C ILE A 193 11.13 -4.43 -9.94
N TRP A 194 12.16 -4.27 -9.12
CA TRP A 194 12.71 -5.36 -8.31
C TRP A 194 11.64 -5.98 -7.41
N SER A 195 10.92 -5.13 -6.66
CA SER A 195 9.85 -5.58 -5.78
C SER A 195 8.75 -6.34 -6.54
N LEU A 196 8.38 -5.87 -7.75
CA LEU A 196 7.42 -6.58 -8.60
C LEU A 196 7.94 -7.98 -9.00
N GLY A 197 9.23 -8.10 -9.33
CA GLY A 197 9.87 -9.39 -9.59
C GLY A 197 9.77 -10.35 -8.42
N CYS A 198 10.03 -9.88 -7.20
CA CYS A 198 9.86 -10.69 -5.99
C CYS A 198 8.40 -11.12 -5.78
N VAL A 199 7.43 -10.24 -6.03
CA VAL A 199 6.00 -10.58 -5.93
C VAL A 199 5.62 -11.65 -6.96
N LEU A 200 6.12 -11.53 -8.20
CA LEU A 200 5.88 -12.50 -9.27
C LEU A 200 6.42 -13.88 -8.89
N LEU A 201 7.64 -13.95 -8.34
CA LEU A 201 8.22 -15.20 -7.84
C LEU A 201 7.39 -15.81 -6.70
N ASP A 202 6.88 -14.98 -5.78
CA ASP A 202 6.04 -15.45 -4.67
C ASP A 202 4.71 -16.04 -5.18
N MET A 203 4.09 -15.43 -6.20
CA MET A 203 2.89 -15.97 -6.87
C MET A 203 3.15 -17.29 -7.61
N MET A 204 4.31 -17.42 -8.27
CA MET A 204 4.65 -18.61 -9.05
C MET A 204 5.14 -19.79 -8.20
N SER A 205 5.42 -19.55 -6.91
CA SER A 205 5.88 -20.53 -5.93
C SER A 205 4.78 -20.95 -4.94
N CYS A 206 3.51 -20.69 -5.26
CA CYS A 206 2.37 -21.32 -4.59
C CYS A 206 2.33 -22.83 -4.83
#